data_AF-A0A9D5LRM7-F1
#
_entry.id   AF-A0A9D5LRM7-F1
#
_cell.length_a   1.000
_cell.length_b   1.000
_cell.length_c   1.000
_cell.angle_alpha   90.00
_cell.angle_beta   90.00
_cell.angle_gamma   90.00
#
_symmetry.space_group_name_H-M   'P 1'
#
loop_
_entity.id
_entity.type
_entity.pdbx_description
1 polymer ?
#
loop_
_entity_poly.entity_id
_entity_poly.type
_entity_poly.pdbx_seq_one_letter_code
_entity_poly.pdbx_strand_id
1 'polypeptide(L)'
;MKKSIFLLMALLLSFSVYAGGKAKVIKISVQPQEAAIYVDNTLIGYGYGEFSRPKKKNQVAIIRVECEEYTPAHSKFYGGDERNALSFNLMQDGFFRGSAASGIVNKFMTIMLDPQYYSIDSTGNVNSESAWKLLHQIILNYFPEIETTDIHGGYMQTPWKYKSFNLSEKQVRNRVTVRDVSTPDRVAFQIKISSEVAGAMAARHGEFDEVDRLPKELEPMVEELQTRIGKVSSM
;
A
#
# COMPACT_ATOMS: atom_id res chain seq x y z
N MET A 1 9.50 -76.94 -29.74
CA MET A 1 8.47 -76.11 -29.07
C MET A 1 8.94 -75.46 -27.77
N LYS A 2 9.70 -76.14 -26.89
CA LYS A 2 10.19 -75.55 -25.61
C LYS A 2 11.20 -74.38 -25.77
N LYS A 3 12.06 -74.39 -26.80
CA LYS A 3 13.02 -73.30 -27.07
C LYS A 3 12.36 -72.01 -27.57
N SER A 4 11.26 -72.14 -28.31
CA SER A 4 10.50 -71.02 -28.89
C SER A 4 9.72 -70.25 -27.82
N ILE A 5 9.25 -70.95 -26.77
CA ILE A 5 8.54 -70.35 -25.63
C ILE A 5 9.50 -69.55 -24.74
N PHE A 6 10.74 -70.04 -24.56
CA PHE A 6 11.75 -69.33 -23.79
C PHE A 6 12.21 -68.03 -24.45
N LEU A 7 12.28 -67.99 -25.79
CA LEU A 7 12.59 -66.76 -26.53
C LEU A 7 11.45 -65.72 -26.46
N LEU A 8 10.19 -66.16 -26.50
CA LEU A 8 9.04 -65.26 -26.41
C LEU A 8 8.91 -64.63 -25.02
N MET A 9 9.26 -65.38 -23.98
CA MET A 9 9.21 -64.93 -22.58
C MET A 9 10.37 -63.97 -22.24
N ALA A 10 11.54 -64.14 -22.88
CA ALA A 10 12.64 -63.19 -22.78
C ALA A 10 12.35 -61.86 -23.51
N LEU A 11 11.61 -61.89 -24.62
CA LEU A 11 11.22 -60.69 -25.38
C LEU A 11 10.13 -59.86 -24.66
N LEU A 12 9.27 -60.51 -23.87
CA LEU A 12 8.24 -59.83 -23.05
C LEU A 12 8.83 -59.16 -21.79
N LEU A 13 9.97 -59.65 -21.28
CA LEU A 13 10.69 -59.04 -20.14
C LEU A 13 11.54 -57.83 -20.53
N SER A 14 11.85 -57.63 -21.82
CA SER A 14 12.57 -56.44 -22.29
C SER A 14 11.70 -55.19 -22.48
N PHE A 15 10.36 -55.31 -22.42
CA PHE A 15 9.45 -54.16 -22.59
C PHE A 15 9.07 -53.44 -21.29
N SER A 16 9.49 -53.93 -20.12
CA SER A 16 9.11 -53.35 -18.82
C SER A 16 10.14 -52.37 -18.23
N VAL A 17 11.20 -51.99 -18.97
CA VAL A 17 12.19 -50.99 -18.51
C VAL A 17 12.14 -49.72 -19.36
N TYR A 18 10.95 -49.14 -19.49
CA TYR A 18 10.79 -47.71 -19.69
C TYR A 18 9.93 -47.14 -18.55
N ALA A 19 10.37 -47.37 -17.32
CA ALA A 19 10.00 -46.49 -16.21
C ALA A 19 10.72 -45.16 -16.45
N GLY A 20 10.16 -44.32 -17.32
CA GLY A 20 10.55 -42.92 -17.40
C GLY A 20 10.43 -42.34 -16.00
N GLY A 21 11.57 -42.09 -15.36
CA GLY A 21 11.60 -41.58 -13.98
C GLY A 21 10.74 -40.33 -13.94
N LYS A 22 9.61 -40.39 -13.22
CA LYS A 22 8.74 -39.23 -13.05
C LYS A 22 9.61 -38.10 -12.54
N ALA A 23 9.67 -37.00 -13.28
CA ALA A 23 10.42 -35.83 -12.87
C ALA A 23 9.96 -35.46 -11.46
N LYS A 24 10.90 -35.39 -10.50
CA LYS A 24 10.55 -35.01 -9.13
C LYS A 24 9.95 -33.60 -9.18
N VAL A 25 8.69 -33.50 -8.80
CA VAL A 25 7.96 -32.24 -8.75
C VAL A 25 8.31 -31.51 -7.46
N ILE A 26 8.59 -30.22 -7.56
CA ILE A 26 8.86 -29.33 -6.44
C ILE A 26 7.64 -28.46 -6.22
N LYS A 27 7.19 -28.37 -4.97
CA LYS A 27 6.03 -27.58 -4.57
C LYS A 27 6.49 -26.23 -4.03
N ILE A 28 5.80 -25.16 -4.41
CA ILE A 28 5.99 -23.82 -3.86
C ILE A 28 4.67 -23.40 -3.22
N SER A 29 4.72 -23.02 -1.95
CA SER A 29 3.62 -22.38 -1.23
C SER A 29 4.00 -20.96 -0.84
N VAL A 30 3.06 -20.03 -0.94
CA VAL A 30 3.27 -18.62 -0.63
C VAL A 30 2.12 -18.09 0.23
N GLN A 31 2.45 -17.27 1.21
CA GLN A 31 1.52 -16.38 1.90
C GLN A 31 1.91 -14.93 1.58
N PRO A 32 0.98 -14.06 1.16
CA PRO A 32 -0.46 -14.28 0.96
C PRO A 32 -0.79 -15.19 -0.27
N GLN A 33 -2.02 -15.71 -0.35
CA GLN A 33 -2.42 -16.69 -1.39
C GLN A 33 -2.58 -16.04 -2.77
N GLU A 34 -2.75 -14.73 -2.82
CA GLU A 34 -2.88 -13.93 -4.03
C GLU A 34 -1.53 -13.66 -4.70
N ALA A 35 -0.42 -14.03 -4.06
CA ALA A 35 0.93 -13.81 -4.56
C ALA A 35 1.23 -14.65 -5.82
N ALA A 36 1.64 -13.99 -6.89
CA ALA A 36 2.06 -14.61 -8.14
C ALA A 36 3.44 -15.27 -8.00
N ILE A 37 3.57 -16.48 -8.53
CA ILE A 37 4.79 -17.28 -8.49
C ILE A 37 5.35 -17.43 -9.90
N TYR A 38 6.56 -16.96 -10.11
CA TYR A 38 7.29 -17.10 -11.36
C TYR A 38 8.47 -18.04 -11.18
N VAL A 39 8.66 -18.95 -12.12
CA VAL A 39 9.86 -19.77 -12.26
C VAL A 39 10.44 -19.52 -13.64
N ASP A 40 11.71 -19.09 -13.70
CA ASP A 40 12.39 -18.71 -14.94
C ASP A 40 11.55 -17.73 -15.78
N ASN A 41 11.02 -16.70 -15.12
CA ASN A 41 10.11 -15.67 -15.65
C ASN A 41 8.76 -16.18 -16.19
N THR A 42 8.43 -17.46 -16.01
CA THR A 42 7.13 -18.03 -16.40
C THR A 42 6.22 -18.07 -15.17
N LEU A 43 5.01 -17.50 -15.28
CA LEU A 43 3.99 -17.61 -14.23
C LEU A 43 3.54 -19.06 -14.10
N ILE A 44 3.66 -19.64 -12.91
CA ILE A 44 3.28 -21.04 -12.64
C ILE A 44 2.05 -21.16 -11.74
N GLY A 45 1.62 -20.09 -11.06
CA GLY A 45 0.46 -20.10 -10.18
C GLY A 45 0.41 -18.91 -9.22
N TYR A 46 -0.63 -18.92 -8.37
CA TYR A 46 -0.86 -17.93 -7.32
C TYR A 46 -1.02 -18.66 -5.98
N GLY A 47 -0.25 -18.28 -4.96
CA GLY A 47 -0.27 -18.88 -3.60
C GLY A 47 0.27 -20.31 -3.53
N TYR A 48 0.10 -21.08 -4.59
CA TYR A 48 0.60 -22.42 -4.79
C TYR A 48 1.07 -22.59 -6.23
N GLY A 49 2.17 -23.29 -6.43
CA GLY A 49 2.69 -23.64 -7.74
C GLY A 49 3.57 -24.87 -7.69
N GLU A 50 3.68 -25.56 -8.82
CA GLU A 50 4.54 -26.72 -8.97
C GLU A 50 5.45 -26.56 -10.18
N PHE A 51 6.71 -26.97 -10.05
CA PHE A 51 7.63 -27.03 -11.17
C PHE A 51 8.45 -28.31 -11.14
N SER A 52 8.91 -28.73 -12.32
CA SER A 52 9.77 -29.91 -12.42
C SER A 52 11.19 -29.57 -11.96
N ARG A 53 11.75 -30.42 -11.10
CA ARG A 53 13.14 -30.29 -10.66
C ARG A 53 14.10 -30.18 -11.86
N PRO A 54 15.07 -29.25 -11.83
CA PRO A 54 16.10 -29.17 -12.85
C PRO A 54 16.85 -30.50 -13.03
N LYS A 55 17.06 -30.92 -14.28
CA LYS A 55 17.59 -32.27 -14.57
C LYS A 55 19.05 -32.43 -14.12
N LYS A 56 19.84 -31.37 -14.20
CA LYS A 56 21.25 -31.37 -13.79
C LYS A 56 21.39 -30.77 -12.40
N LYS A 57 22.28 -31.35 -11.58
CA LYS A 57 22.52 -30.87 -10.20
C LYS A 57 22.92 -29.39 -10.13
N ASN A 58 23.66 -28.91 -11.13
CA ASN A 58 24.14 -27.53 -11.24
C ASN A 58 23.17 -26.58 -11.96
N GLN A 59 22.07 -27.09 -12.52
CA GLN A 59 21.06 -26.25 -13.15
C GLN A 59 20.24 -25.55 -12.07
N VAL A 60 19.91 -24.29 -12.31
CA VAL A 60 19.22 -23.41 -11.37
C VAL A 60 17.88 -23.00 -11.97
N ALA A 61 16.82 -23.11 -11.16
CA ALA A 61 15.54 -22.47 -11.42
C ALA A 61 15.48 -21.17 -10.61
N ILE A 62 15.17 -20.05 -11.25
CA ILE A 62 15.03 -18.74 -10.62
C ILE A 62 13.58 -18.55 -10.21
N ILE A 63 13.35 -18.43 -8.91
CA ILE A 63 12.02 -18.26 -8.33
C ILE A 63 11.86 -16.79 -7.97
N ARG A 64 10.75 -16.21 -8.42
CA ARG A 64 10.34 -14.85 -8.09
C ARG A 64 8.90 -14.87 -7.65
N VAL A 65 8.63 -14.31 -6.49
CA VAL A 65 7.31 -14.26 -5.89
C VAL A 65 6.94 -12.81 -5.67
N GLU A 66 5.81 -12.39 -6.22
CA GLU A 66 5.37 -11.00 -6.24
C GLU A 66 3.90 -10.89 -5.83
N CYS A 67 3.57 -9.91 -4.99
CA CYS A 67 2.20 -9.57 -4.63
C CYS A 67 2.10 -8.07 -4.48
N GLU A 68 0.99 -7.48 -4.90
CA GLU A 68 0.72 -6.07 -4.67
C GLU A 68 0.71 -5.78 -3.16
N GLU A 69 1.29 -4.66 -2.75
CA GLU A 69 1.49 -4.25 -1.35
C GLU A 69 2.56 -5.00 -0.55
N TYR A 70 3.26 -5.98 -1.13
CA TYR A 70 4.29 -6.75 -0.44
C TYR A 70 5.67 -6.59 -1.09
N THR A 71 6.73 -6.78 -0.29
CA THR A 71 8.09 -6.85 -0.82
C THR A 71 8.27 -8.15 -1.63
N PRO A 72 8.71 -8.09 -2.90
CA PRO A 72 9.00 -9.27 -3.70
C PRO A 72 10.06 -10.17 -3.05
N ALA A 73 9.87 -11.48 -3.17
CA ALA A 73 10.86 -12.46 -2.73
C ALA A 73 11.53 -13.11 -3.94
N HIS A 74 12.86 -13.20 -3.89
CA HIS A 74 13.67 -13.88 -4.90
C HIS A 74 14.39 -15.07 -4.28
N SER A 75 14.42 -16.19 -4.99
CA SER A 75 15.13 -17.38 -4.56
C SER A 75 15.69 -18.16 -5.75
N LYS A 76 16.62 -19.06 -5.46
CA LYS A 76 17.24 -19.94 -6.44
C LYS A 76 17.10 -21.37 -5.96
N PHE A 77 16.63 -22.25 -6.84
CA PHE A 77 16.53 -23.68 -6.55
C PHE A 77 17.47 -24.46 -7.47
N TYR A 78 18.41 -25.19 -6.88
CA TYR A 78 19.38 -25.99 -7.60
C TYR A 78 18.84 -27.41 -7.82
N GLY A 79 19.10 -28.03 -8.97
CA GLY A 79 18.68 -29.42 -9.21
C GLY A 79 19.22 -30.42 -8.18
N GLY A 80 20.37 -30.11 -7.56
CA GLY A 80 20.99 -30.89 -6.49
C GLY A 80 20.37 -30.69 -5.10
N ASP A 81 19.48 -29.71 -4.91
CA ASP A 81 18.84 -29.41 -3.62
C ASP A 81 17.94 -30.56 -3.17
N GLU A 82 18.04 -31.07 -1.94
CA GLU A 82 17.26 -32.24 -1.51
C GLU A 82 15.79 -31.92 -1.18
N ARG A 83 15.45 -30.64 -1.02
CA ARG A 83 14.09 -30.19 -0.67
C ARG A 83 13.10 -30.52 -1.79
N ASN A 84 11.90 -30.91 -1.39
CA ASN A 84 10.77 -31.18 -2.32
C ASN A 84 9.69 -30.09 -2.25
N ALA A 85 9.81 -29.16 -1.30
CA ALA A 85 8.90 -28.05 -1.12
C ALA A 85 9.65 -26.78 -0.67
N LEU A 86 9.13 -25.63 -1.06
CA LEU A 86 9.58 -24.30 -0.64
C LEU A 86 8.36 -23.52 -0.15
N SER A 87 8.54 -22.78 0.96
CA SER A 87 7.50 -21.89 1.48
C SER A 87 8.03 -20.47 1.57
N PHE A 88 7.24 -19.51 1.11
CA PHE A 88 7.54 -18.08 1.19
C PHE A 88 6.45 -17.37 1.98
N ASN A 89 6.84 -16.56 2.95
CA ASN A 89 5.94 -15.63 3.61
C ASN A 89 6.40 -14.23 3.21
N LEU A 90 5.63 -13.59 2.33
CA LEU A 90 5.93 -12.23 1.90
C LEU A 90 5.67 -11.27 3.06
N MET A 91 6.54 -10.27 3.17
CA MET A 91 6.40 -9.21 4.13
C MET A 91 5.64 -8.06 3.48
N GLN A 92 4.55 -7.61 4.13
CA GLN A 92 3.81 -6.44 3.64
C GLN A 92 4.73 -5.22 3.72
N ASP A 93 4.73 -4.43 2.66
CA ASP A 93 5.55 -3.23 2.56
C ASP A 93 5.15 -2.22 3.66
N GLY A 94 6.18 -1.58 4.23
CA GLY A 94 6.03 -0.68 5.37
C GLY A 94 5.06 0.48 5.15
N PHE A 95 4.95 0.98 3.92
CA PHE A 95 4.01 2.04 3.56
C PHE A 95 2.57 1.55 3.71
N PHE A 96 2.24 0.40 3.14
CA PHE A 96 0.87 -0.14 3.24
C PHE A 96 0.51 -0.54 4.67
N ARG A 97 1.47 -1.07 5.43
CA ARG A 97 1.28 -1.38 6.86
C ARG A 97 1.11 -0.13 7.73
N GLY A 98 1.87 0.93 7.45
CA GLY A 98 1.94 2.15 8.25
C GLY A 98 0.96 3.26 7.83
N SER A 99 0.22 3.06 6.75
CA SER A 99 -0.81 3.97 6.27
C SER A 99 -2.17 3.26 6.17
N ALA A 100 -3.24 4.04 6.06
CA ALA A 100 -4.58 3.55 5.83
C ALA A 100 -5.20 4.25 4.62
N ALA A 101 -6.05 3.52 3.89
CA ALA A 101 -6.81 4.10 2.80
C ALA A 101 -7.87 5.04 3.35
N SER A 102 -8.04 6.20 2.72
CA SER A 102 -8.98 7.21 3.17
C SER A 102 -9.60 7.96 1.98
N GLY A 103 -10.91 7.83 1.82
CA GLY A 103 -11.64 8.41 0.68
C GLY A 103 -11.81 9.92 0.71
N ILE A 104 -11.43 10.57 1.82
CA ILE A 104 -11.49 12.02 2.03
C ILE A 104 -10.17 12.74 1.71
N VAL A 105 -9.08 11.99 1.56
CA VAL A 105 -7.77 12.53 1.22
C VAL A 105 -7.80 13.06 -0.21
N ASN A 106 -6.99 14.08 -0.49
CA ASN A 106 -6.91 14.79 -1.78
C ASN A 106 -8.18 15.54 -2.21
N LYS A 107 -9.22 15.57 -1.38
CA LYS A 107 -10.49 16.26 -1.63
C LYS A 107 -10.73 17.36 -0.59
N PHE A 108 -11.49 18.38 -0.98
CA PHE A 108 -11.99 19.37 -0.03
C PHE A 108 -13.21 18.81 0.69
N MET A 109 -13.15 18.77 2.02
CA MET A 109 -14.30 18.54 2.89
C MET A 109 -14.79 19.86 3.44
N THR A 110 -16.12 20.06 3.45
CA THR A 110 -16.71 21.27 4.02
C THR A 110 -17.21 20.98 5.43
N ILE A 111 -16.74 21.77 6.38
CA ILE A 111 -17.13 21.71 7.79
C ILE A 111 -17.98 22.92 8.10
N MET A 112 -19.25 22.68 8.42
CA MET A 112 -20.14 23.72 8.96
C MET A 112 -19.70 24.01 10.39
N LEU A 113 -19.37 25.27 10.70
CA LEU A 113 -18.91 25.63 12.03
C LEU A 113 -20.06 25.51 13.03
N ASP A 114 -19.75 25.06 14.25
CA ASP A 114 -20.71 25.11 15.34
C ASP A 114 -21.00 26.58 15.73
N PRO A 115 -22.27 26.97 15.95
CA PRO A 115 -22.64 28.31 16.41
C PRO A 115 -21.87 28.82 17.63
N GLN A 116 -21.31 27.94 18.47
CA GLN A 116 -20.47 28.36 19.60
C GLN A 116 -19.13 28.99 19.18
N TYR A 117 -18.67 28.76 17.95
CA TYR A 117 -17.35 29.18 17.46
C TYR A 117 -17.40 30.35 16.46
N TYR A 118 -18.58 30.91 16.20
CA TYR A 118 -18.71 32.10 15.39
C TYR A 118 -19.83 33.03 15.88
N SER A 119 -19.77 34.29 15.48
CA SER A 119 -20.87 35.23 15.61
C SER A 119 -21.09 35.95 14.28
N ILE A 120 -22.33 36.39 14.05
CA ILE A 120 -22.69 37.21 12.90
C ILE A 120 -23.19 38.53 13.44
N ASP A 121 -22.58 39.63 13.00
CA ASP A 121 -23.02 40.97 13.41
C ASP A 121 -24.31 41.38 12.68
N SER A 122 -24.92 42.48 13.12
CA SER A 122 -26.15 43.02 12.50
C SER A 122 -25.95 43.49 11.06
N THR A 123 -24.71 43.60 10.58
CA THR A 123 -24.35 43.95 9.21
C THR A 123 -24.03 42.73 8.34
N GLY A 124 -24.12 41.52 8.89
CA GLY A 124 -23.87 40.26 8.20
C GLY A 124 -22.40 39.83 8.17
N ASN A 125 -21.48 40.51 8.85
CA ASN A 125 -20.09 40.06 8.93
C ASN A 125 -19.97 38.89 9.89
N VAL A 126 -19.30 37.84 9.42
CA VAL A 126 -19.03 36.64 10.19
C VAL A 126 -17.71 36.81 10.93
N ASN A 127 -17.72 36.66 12.25
CA ASN A 127 -16.53 36.53 13.06
C ASN A 127 -16.31 35.07 13.43
N SER A 128 -15.27 34.45 12.85
CA SER A 128 -14.89 33.05 13.04
C SER A 128 -13.56 32.88 13.80
N GLU A 129 -13.08 33.90 14.53
CA GLU A 129 -11.76 33.90 15.18
C GLU A 129 -11.59 32.72 16.16
N SER A 130 -12.64 32.38 16.92
CA SER A 130 -12.64 31.24 17.84
C SER A 130 -12.46 29.91 17.11
N ALA A 131 -13.13 29.73 15.97
CA ALA A 131 -12.97 28.54 15.12
C ALA A 131 -11.55 28.47 14.53
N TRP A 132 -11.00 29.61 14.08
CA TRP A 132 -9.62 29.70 13.60
C TRP A 132 -8.60 29.30 14.66
N LYS A 133 -8.76 29.77 15.91
CA LYS A 133 -7.89 29.39 17.03
C LYS A 133 -7.94 27.89 17.31
N LEU A 134 -9.14 27.31 17.35
CA LEU A 134 -9.32 25.86 17.55
C LEU A 134 -8.67 25.06 16.42
N LEU A 135 -8.85 25.49 15.17
CA LEU A 135 -8.25 24.84 14.01
C LEU A 135 -6.71 24.89 14.03
N HIS A 136 -6.14 26.04 14.39
CA HIS A 136 -4.69 26.17 14.58
C HIS A 136 -4.20 25.20 15.66
N GLN A 137 -4.89 25.10 16.79
CA GLN A 137 -4.53 24.18 17.86
C GLN A 137 -4.56 22.72 17.40
N ILE A 138 -5.61 22.30 16.68
CA ILE A 138 -5.72 20.94 16.16
C ILE A 138 -4.55 20.67 15.21
N ILE A 139 -4.30 21.55 14.25
CA ILE A 139 -3.26 21.33 13.24
C ILE A 139 -1.86 21.31 13.86
N LEU A 140 -1.57 22.20 14.80
CA LEU A 140 -0.27 22.28 15.48
C LEU A 140 0.03 21.08 16.38
N ASN A 141 -0.97 20.28 16.75
CA ASN A 141 -0.73 19.00 17.44
C ASN A 141 -0.09 17.95 16.51
N TYR A 142 -0.27 18.07 15.19
CA TYR A 142 0.18 17.09 14.19
C TYR A 142 1.25 17.63 13.24
N PHE A 143 1.28 18.94 13.03
CA PHE A 143 2.27 19.66 12.22
C PHE A 143 3.07 20.60 13.12
N PRO A 144 4.41 20.66 12.97
CA PRO A 144 5.23 21.48 13.86
C PRO A 144 5.00 22.98 13.66
N GLU A 145 4.57 23.40 12.48
CA GLU A 145 4.39 24.79 12.10
C GLU A 145 3.36 24.96 10.98
N ILE A 146 3.04 26.22 10.69
CA ILE A 146 2.16 26.65 9.61
C ILE A 146 3.01 27.47 8.63
N GLU A 147 2.98 27.11 7.35
CA GLU A 147 3.82 27.72 6.30
C GLU A 147 3.25 29.06 5.85
N THR A 148 1.92 29.13 5.69
CA THR A 148 1.24 30.34 5.25
C THR A 148 -0.08 30.48 5.99
N THR A 149 -0.35 31.67 6.51
CA THR A 149 -1.64 32.03 7.11
C THR A 149 -2.01 33.43 6.67
N ASP A 150 -3.19 33.57 6.10
CA ASP A 150 -3.86 34.82 5.80
C ASP A 150 -5.26 34.75 6.41
N ILE A 151 -5.37 35.21 7.65
CA ILE A 151 -6.62 35.18 8.41
C ILE A 151 -7.68 36.08 7.75
N HIS A 152 -7.27 37.17 7.10
CA HIS A 152 -8.20 38.10 6.44
C HIS A 152 -8.73 37.55 5.12
N GLY A 153 -7.86 36.91 4.33
CA GLY A 153 -8.24 36.18 3.11
C GLY A 153 -8.83 34.80 3.38
N GLY A 154 -8.90 34.37 4.64
CA GLY A 154 -9.45 33.08 5.05
C GLY A 154 -8.63 31.89 4.55
N TYR A 155 -7.31 32.00 4.46
CA TYR A 155 -6.46 30.95 3.92
C TYR A 155 -5.40 30.50 4.92
N MET A 156 -5.17 29.19 4.99
CA MET A 156 -4.04 28.65 5.75
C MET A 156 -3.51 27.38 5.11
N GLN A 157 -2.19 27.19 5.15
CA GLN A 157 -1.52 26.00 4.64
C GLN A 157 -0.36 25.59 5.56
N THR A 158 -0.24 24.29 5.81
CA THR A 158 0.93 23.70 6.48
C THR A 158 2.02 23.35 5.47
N PRO A 159 3.30 23.31 5.89
CA PRO A 159 4.34 22.78 5.04
C PRO A 159 4.11 21.29 4.78
N TRP A 160 4.78 20.77 3.75
CA TRP A 160 4.82 19.32 3.51
C TRP A 160 5.51 18.60 4.67
N LYS A 161 4.76 17.74 5.37
CA LYS A 161 5.27 16.81 6.37
C LYS A 161 5.65 15.49 5.68
N TYR A 162 6.94 15.21 5.64
CA TYR A 162 7.49 14.00 5.02
C TYR A 162 7.56 12.85 6.03
N LYS A 163 7.25 11.63 5.58
CA LYS A 163 7.39 10.41 6.37
C LYS A 163 7.91 9.28 5.52
N SER A 164 8.96 8.63 6.01
CA SER A 164 9.46 7.36 5.49
C SER A 164 8.95 6.22 6.37
N PHE A 165 8.82 5.02 5.79
CA PHE A 165 8.34 3.85 6.50
C PHE A 165 9.46 2.81 6.63
N ASN A 166 9.58 2.19 7.80
CA ASN A 166 10.47 1.06 7.97
C ASN A 166 10.05 -0.06 7.01
N LEU A 167 11.02 -0.67 6.32
CA LEU A 167 10.77 -1.76 5.36
C LEU A 167 9.95 -1.30 4.15
N SER A 168 10.11 -0.05 3.73
CA SER A 168 9.59 0.47 2.47
C SER A 168 10.60 1.44 1.85
N GLU A 169 10.74 1.38 0.54
CA GLU A 169 11.49 2.37 -0.25
C GLU A 169 10.59 3.56 -0.63
N LYS A 170 9.39 3.67 -0.08
CA LYS A 170 8.46 4.77 -0.35
C LYS A 170 8.55 5.84 0.73
N GLN A 171 8.42 7.08 0.28
CA GLN A 171 8.23 8.25 1.13
C GLN A 171 6.87 8.87 0.81
N VAL A 172 6.10 9.21 1.85
CA VAL A 172 4.85 9.95 1.71
C VAL A 172 5.06 11.37 2.21
N ARG A 173 4.34 12.32 1.63
CA ARG A 173 4.24 13.69 2.14
C ARG A 173 2.78 14.10 2.29
N ASN A 174 2.52 14.84 3.35
CA ASN A 174 1.17 15.32 3.68
C ASN A 174 1.18 16.81 3.94
N ARG A 175 0.13 17.52 3.53
CA ARG A 175 -0.12 18.91 3.92
C ARG A 175 -1.61 19.15 4.11
N VAL A 176 -1.94 20.15 4.91
CA VAL A 176 -3.31 20.59 5.14
C VAL A 176 -3.48 21.98 4.56
N THR A 177 -4.55 22.17 3.80
CA THR A 177 -4.97 23.47 3.28
C THR A 177 -6.38 23.76 3.80
N VAL A 178 -6.57 24.97 4.32
CA VAL A 178 -7.84 25.45 4.86
C VAL A 178 -8.24 26.70 4.08
N ARG A 179 -9.52 26.79 3.75
CA ARG A 179 -10.18 27.95 3.17
C ARG A 179 -11.43 28.31 3.98
N ASP A 180 -11.56 29.57 4.34
CA ASP A 180 -12.81 30.14 4.81
C ASP A 180 -13.74 30.30 3.62
N VAL A 181 -14.89 29.67 3.68
CA VAL A 181 -15.96 29.83 2.67
C VAL A 181 -17.22 30.36 3.33
N SER A 182 -17.07 31.04 4.47
CA SER A 182 -18.16 31.57 5.24
C SER A 182 -18.89 32.67 4.49
N THR A 183 -20.20 32.56 4.53
CA THR A 183 -21.18 33.54 4.04
C THR A 183 -22.17 33.81 5.18
N PRO A 184 -22.93 34.93 5.14
CA PRO A 184 -23.92 35.22 6.18
C PRO A 184 -24.93 34.09 6.39
N ASP A 185 -25.26 33.35 5.32
CA ASP A 185 -26.22 32.23 5.37
C ASP A 185 -25.57 30.89 5.76
N ARG A 186 -24.24 30.78 5.64
CA ARG A 186 -23.51 29.54 5.86
C ARG A 186 -22.07 29.82 6.29
N VAL A 187 -21.80 29.61 7.57
CA VAL A 187 -20.45 29.72 8.14
C VAL A 187 -19.74 28.37 8.08
N ALA A 188 -18.70 28.26 7.26
CA ALA A 188 -18.06 26.99 6.98
C ALA A 188 -16.59 27.13 6.53
N PHE A 189 -15.80 26.12 6.88
CA PHE A 189 -14.43 25.96 6.39
C PHE A 189 -14.34 24.81 5.39
N GLN A 190 -13.58 25.00 4.33
CA GLN A 190 -13.14 23.93 3.44
C GLN A 190 -11.73 23.49 3.81
N ILE A 191 -11.57 22.22 4.12
CA ILE A 191 -10.28 21.64 4.50
C ILE A 191 -9.91 20.56 3.49
N LYS A 192 -8.69 20.60 2.96
CA LYS A 192 -8.11 19.54 2.11
C LYS A 192 -6.86 19.01 2.80
N ILE A 193 -6.81 17.70 3.01
CA ILE A 193 -5.59 16.97 3.40
C ILE A 193 -5.02 16.38 2.12
N SER A 194 -3.90 16.90 1.65
CA SER A 194 -3.20 16.36 0.48
C SER A 194 -2.25 15.27 0.92
N SER A 195 -2.19 14.17 0.17
CA SER A 195 -1.27 13.05 0.39
C SER A 195 -0.70 12.59 -0.93
N GLU A 196 0.62 12.52 -0.99
CA GLU A 196 1.35 12.12 -2.17
C GLU A 196 2.49 11.17 -1.79
N VAL A 197 2.80 10.21 -2.66
CA VAL A 197 3.82 9.18 -2.44
C VAL A 197 4.83 9.17 -3.57
N ALA A 198 6.08 8.88 -3.24
CA ALA A 198 7.15 8.69 -4.20
C ALA A 198 8.05 7.53 -3.76
N GLY A 199 8.71 6.88 -4.71
CA GLY A 199 9.85 6.02 -4.41
C GLY A 199 11.05 6.86 -3.93
N ALA A 200 11.98 6.26 -3.19
CA ALA A 200 13.09 6.96 -2.55
C ALA A 200 13.96 7.78 -3.52
N MET A 201 14.09 7.34 -4.77
CA MET A 201 14.80 8.09 -5.81
C MET A 201 13.97 9.25 -6.37
N ALA A 202 12.71 9.00 -6.75
CA ALA A 202 11.79 10.02 -7.27
C ALA A 202 11.54 11.15 -6.24
N ALA A 203 11.46 10.79 -4.96
CA ALA A 203 11.30 11.73 -3.85
C ALA A 203 12.43 12.78 -3.81
N ARG A 204 13.67 12.40 -4.16
CA ARG A 204 14.82 13.32 -4.23
C ARG A 204 14.69 14.35 -5.34
N HIS A 205 13.92 14.03 -6.38
CA HIS A 205 13.62 14.92 -7.51
C HIS A 205 12.29 15.66 -7.34
N GLY A 206 11.57 15.43 -6.24
CA GLY A 206 10.28 16.08 -5.99
C GLY A 206 9.12 15.50 -6.81
N GLU A 207 9.31 14.34 -7.42
CA GLU A 207 8.31 13.63 -8.23
C GLU A 207 7.45 12.76 -7.31
N PHE A 208 6.33 13.32 -6.84
CA PHE A 208 5.35 12.63 -6.01
C PHE A 208 4.02 12.53 -6.74
N ASP A 209 3.36 11.37 -6.60
CA ASP A 209 2.05 11.10 -7.17
C ASP A 209 0.99 11.11 -6.06
N GLU A 210 -0.21 11.63 -6.36
CA GLU A 210 -1.33 11.61 -5.42
C GLU A 210 -1.69 10.19 -4.99
N VAL A 211 -1.95 10.00 -3.69
CA VAL A 211 -2.36 8.71 -3.14
C VAL A 211 -3.51 8.86 -2.16
N ASP A 212 -4.50 7.98 -2.24
CA ASP A 212 -5.67 7.97 -1.35
C ASP A 212 -5.38 7.28 -0.01
N ARG A 213 -4.19 7.54 0.56
CA ARG A 213 -3.74 6.95 1.82
C ARG A 213 -3.13 7.99 2.72
N LEU A 214 -3.31 7.82 4.02
CA LEU A 214 -2.77 8.68 5.05
C LEU A 214 -1.93 7.86 6.05
N PRO A 215 -0.79 8.36 6.54
CA PRO A 215 -0.14 7.77 7.70
C PRO A 215 -1.11 7.60 8.87
N LYS A 216 -1.09 6.44 9.54
CA LYS A 216 -1.98 6.15 10.67
C LYS A 216 -1.89 7.17 11.82
N GLU A 217 -0.74 7.83 11.96
CA GLU A 217 -0.54 8.90 12.95
C GLU A 217 -1.36 10.18 12.68
N LEU A 218 -1.84 10.37 11.46
CA LEU A 218 -2.65 11.53 11.06
C LEU A 218 -4.15 11.18 10.98
N GLU A 219 -4.55 9.91 11.15
CA GLU A 219 -5.97 9.54 11.22
C GLU A 219 -6.69 10.26 12.38
N PRO A 220 -6.12 10.37 13.59
CA PRO A 220 -6.79 11.09 14.68
C PRO A 220 -7.02 12.58 14.36
N MET A 221 -6.13 13.20 13.58
CA MET A 221 -6.30 14.59 13.13
C MET A 221 -7.56 14.75 12.27
N VAL A 222 -7.79 13.81 11.35
CA VAL A 222 -9.00 13.80 10.52
C VAL A 222 -10.23 13.77 11.41
N GLU A 223 -10.27 12.86 12.38
CA GLU A 223 -11.40 12.69 13.28
C GLU A 223 -11.63 13.94 14.13
N GLU A 224 -10.56 14.55 14.66
CA GLU A 224 -10.63 15.79 15.43
C GLU A 224 -11.17 16.96 14.59
N LEU A 225 -10.67 17.12 13.36
CA LEU A 225 -11.14 18.17 12.45
C LEU A 225 -12.65 18.02 12.18
N GLN A 226 -13.11 16.78 11.97
CA GLN A 226 -14.51 16.47 11.67
C GLN A 226 -15.46 16.65 12.86
N THR A 227 -14.97 16.47 14.09
CA THR A 227 -15.83 16.38 15.28
C THR A 227 -15.76 17.59 16.20
N ARG A 228 -14.60 18.26 16.28
CA ARG A 228 -14.38 19.34 17.26
C ARG A 228 -14.81 20.72 16.76
N ILE A 229 -14.70 20.98 15.46
CA ILE A 229 -14.94 22.31 14.88
C ILE A 229 -16.42 22.50 14.52
N GLY A 230 -17.11 21.42 14.16
CA GLY A 230 -18.52 21.46 13.79
C GLY A 230 -18.95 20.18 13.08
N LYS A 231 -19.87 20.29 12.12
CA LYS A 231 -20.43 19.13 11.42
C LYS A 231 -19.93 19.07 9.98
N VAL A 232 -19.44 17.90 9.57
CA VAL A 232 -19.09 17.63 8.18
C VAL A 232 -20.37 17.64 7.34
N SER A 233 -20.38 18.47 6.31
CA SER A 233 -21.42 18.47 5.29
C SER A 233 -20.84 17.83 4.04
N SER A 234 -21.33 16.62 3.72
CA SER A 234 -21.18 16.05 2.39
C SER A 234 -22.09 16.84 1.45
N MET A 235 -21.51 17.66 0.57
CA MET A 235 -22.18 18.02 -0.68
C MET A 235 -21.73 17.09 -1.78
#